data_AF-A0A957MCK5-F1
#
_entry.id   AF-A0A957MCK5-F1
#
_cell.length_a   1.000
_cell.length_b   1.000
_cell.length_c   1.000
_cell.angle_alpha   90.00
_cell.angle_beta   90.00
_cell.angle_gamma   90.00
#
_symmetry.space_group_name_H-M   'P 1'
#
loop_
_entity.id
_entity.type
_entity.pdbx_description
1 polymer ?
#
loop_
_entity_poly.entity_id
_entity_poly.type
_entity_poly.pdbx_seq_one_letter_code
_entity_poly.pdbx_strand_id
1 'polypeptide(L)'
;MTMRSIGWGVAFIIFVGLAAAAPVLAGRTASAEQAPAVYGRIRSFGALSAQDGWALAGDALLRTVDGGVTWRAVTPPEMALAGPAAVTFLEDGSGWLAAMGETPGMVTLAATADGGQHWQMRSHQLFAPNDPAGRASAISMQWLDKTTGWLAVRQLTSSNFSLGTLFATQDGGVTWQRRALPGGEPVVFVSAASGWTAGGDTLYRTDDGGRTWTVQRLPYADDVPLGRRRHDLPRFTADGRHGVITVVSATATSQRVHRYTTRDGGETWTLVDELLPVLSGAPVEMFDAGAWLMAATGLPLRLPAVPSPVYRQAADAPQDAPQDAPSSMLMVAPGAGWAVTAEGSLLRTVDGGQRWQPVLVNRTLPPWPPAVVDRMAAGAASDAAPATRTARLRGPGFDMCELAGEEDLRRWMDAGPYRAVNLYIGGALRFCTNTSLTAQRLEALALQGWTLIPTWVGPQAPCTSFRSRFDANPATAFSQGRAEAEQALQVAQTMGLAEAGGAGTVLYYDLEAYDGE
;
A
#
# COMPACT_ATOMS: atom_id res chain seq x y z
N MET A 1 -13.88 31.84 -93.71
CA MET A 1 -12.92 32.98 -93.58
C MET A 1 -11.77 32.53 -92.68
N THR A 2 -10.55 32.97 -92.95
CA THR A 2 -9.34 32.53 -92.23
C THR A 2 -9.17 33.24 -90.89
N MET A 3 -9.15 32.50 -89.78
CA MET A 3 -8.60 32.99 -88.51
C MET A 3 -7.08 33.07 -88.58
N ARG A 4 -6.47 34.03 -87.87
CA ARG A 4 -5.01 34.26 -87.84
C ARG A 4 -4.35 33.59 -86.63
N SER A 5 -3.13 33.08 -86.84
CA SER A 5 -2.09 32.87 -85.82
C SER A 5 -1.68 34.20 -85.15
N ILE A 6 -0.98 34.28 -84.02
CA ILE A 6 0.28 33.63 -83.55
C ILE A 6 0.17 33.49 -82.01
N GLY A 7 0.55 32.39 -81.34
CA GLY A 7 1.92 32.03 -80.89
C GLY A 7 2.39 32.93 -79.72
N TRP A 8 3.02 32.45 -78.63
CA TRP A 8 3.67 31.18 -78.26
C TRP A 8 3.52 30.91 -76.75
N GLY A 9 3.78 29.67 -76.30
CA GLY A 9 4.04 29.38 -74.87
C GLY A 9 3.56 27.99 -74.39
N VAL A 10 4.42 26.98 -74.47
CA VAL A 10 4.15 25.64 -73.90
C VAL A 10 4.86 25.51 -72.56
N ALA A 11 4.11 25.26 -71.49
CA ALA A 11 4.62 24.94 -70.16
C ALA A 11 3.70 23.92 -69.46
N PHE A 12 3.85 22.64 -69.80
CA PHE A 12 3.18 21.55 -69.09
C PHE A 12 3.96 21.21 -67.82
N ILE A 13 3.45 21.62 -66.65
CA ILE A 13 4.00 21.19 -65.36
C ILE A 13 3.43 19.81 -65.02
N ILE A 14 4.30 18.82 -64.94
CA ILE A 14 3.95 17.46 -64.54
C ILE A 14 3.84 17.41 -63.01
N PHE A 15 2.62 17.28 -62.49
CA PHE A 15 2.42 16.86 -61.10
C PHE A 15 2.72 15.36 -60.97
N VAL A 16 3.90 15.03 -60.42
CA VAL A 16 4.23 13.66 -60.01
C VAL A 16 3.46 13.34 -58.73
N GLY A 17 2.26 12.78 -58.90
CA GLY A 17 1.46 12.23 -57.81
C GLY A 17 2.12 10.98 -57.23
N LEU A 18 2.91 11.16 -56.16
CA LEU A 18 3.56 10.06 -55.44
C LEU A 18 2.49 9.24 -54.69
N ALA A 19 2.05 8.14 -55.28
CA ALA A 19 1.09 7.21 -54.72
C ALA A 19 1.70 6.41 -53.56
N ALA A 20 1.80 7.03 -52.39
CA ALA A 20 2.10 6.33 -51.15
C ALA A 20 0.93 5.41 -50.80
N ALA A 21 1.13 4.09 -50.95
CA ALA A 21 0.14 3.09 -50.59
C ALA A 21 -0.07 3.09 -49.07
N ALA A 22 -1.17 3.70 -48.61
CA ALA A 22 -1.60 3.59 -47.23
C ALA A 22 -1.92 2.11 -46.94
N PRO A 23 -1.25 1.44 -45.98
CA PRO A 23 -1.65 0.11 -45.59
C PRO A 23 -3.05 0.19 -44.98
N VAL A 24 -4.00 -0.51 -45.58
CA VAL A 24 -5.33 -0.70 -44.99
C VAL A 24 -5.13 -1.52 -43.73
N LEU A 25 -5.03 -0.83 -42.59
CA LEU A 25 -5.14 -1.42 -41.25
C LEU A 25 -6.56 -1.90 -41.05
N ALA A 26 -6.88 -3.02 -41.69
CA ALA A 26 -8.04 -3.83 -41.39
C ALA A 26 -7.95 -4.18 -39.90
N GLY A 27 -8.82 -3.57 -39.11
CA GLY A 27 -8.75 -3.63 -37.66
C GLY A 27 -8.91 -5.06 -37.17
N ARG A 28 -7.78 -5.73 -36.90
CA ARG A 28 -7.74 -6.70 -35.81
C ARG A 28 -8.03 -5.90 -34.54
N THR A 29 -9.29 -5.86 -34.17
CA THR A 29 -9.67 -5.63 -32.78
C THR A 29 -8.87 -6.62 -31.97
N ALA A 30 -7.90 -6.13 -31.19
CA ALA A 30 -7.31 -6.94 -30.16
C ALA A 30 -8.48 -7.43 -29.29
N SER A 31 -8.58 -8.75 -29.09
CA SER A 31 -9.45 -9.26 -28.04
C SER A 31 -9.06 -8.56 -26.76
N ALA A 32 -10.03 -8.05 -25.99
CA ALA A 32 -9.74 -7.36 -24.74
C ALA A 32 -9.00 -8.32 -23.80
N GLU A 33 -7.68 -8.18 -23.75
CA GLU A 33 -6.80 -9.03 -22.97
C GLU A 33 -7.09 -8.75 -21.49
N GLN A 34 -7.30 -9.80 -20.70
CA GLN A 34 -7.81 -9.62 -19.34
C GLN A 34 -6.80 -8.82 -18.52
N ALA A 35 -7.23 -7.65 -18.04
CA ALA A 35 -6.41 -6.78 -17.20
C ALA A 35 -5.76 -7.60 -16.07
N PRO A 36 -4.42 -7.50 -15.89
CA PRO A 36 -3.70 -8.44 -15.05
C PRO A 36 -4.22 -8.45 -13.62
N ALA A 37 -4.31 -9.67 -13.09
CA ALA A 37 -4.75 -9.92 -11.72
C ALA A 37 -3.64 -9.59 -10.73
N VAL A 38 -4.01 -8.92 -9.63
CA VAL A 38 -3.12 -8.70 -8.48
C VAL A 38 -3.82 -9.20 -7.23
N TYR A 39 -3.02 -9.71 -6.29
CA TYR A 39 -3.50 -10.29 -5.05
C TYR A 39 -3.25 -9.33 -3.90
N GLY A 40 -4.33 -8.74 -3.38
CA GLY A 40 -4.29 -7.80 -2.28
C GLY A 40 -4.54 -6.36 -2.71
N ARG A 41 -5.09 -5.59 -1.77
CA ARG A 41 -5.52 -4.21 -1.99
C ARG A 41 -4.36 -3.32 -2.45
N ILE A 42 -4.60 -2.49 -3.47
CA ILE A 42 -3.73 -1.36 -3.78
C ILE A 42 -3.68 -0.41 -2.58
N ARG A 43 -2.48 -0.24 -2.03
CA ARG A 43 -2.17 0.58 -0.86
C ARG A 43 -1.81 2.01 -1.25
N SER A 44 -1.19 2.16 -2.42
CA SER A 44 -0.85 3.42 -3.05
C SER A 44 -0.65 3.22 -4.55
N PHE A 45 -0.87 4.24 -5.35
CA PHE A 45 -0.60 4.25 -6.79
C PHE A 45 -0.13 5.64 -7.22
N GLY A 46 0.52 5.72 -8.38
CA GLY A 46 0.93 6.98 -8.98
C GLY A 46 1.22 6.82 -10.46
N ALA A 47 1.22 7.93 -11.18
CA ALA A 47 1.42 7.95 -12.62
C ALA A 47 2.23 9.17 -13.04
N LEU A 48 3.19 8.93 -13.92
CA LEU A 48 4.02 9.97 -14.54
C LEU A 48 3.40 10.44 -15.86
N SER A 49 2.68 9.55 -16.55
CA SER A 49 2.00 9.89 -17.80
C SER A 49 0.77 9.00 -18.04
N ALA A 50 0.13 9.17 -19.20
CA ALA A 50 -0.93 8.28 -19.67
C ALA A 50 -0.46 6.83 -19.89
N GLN A 51 0.86 6.57 -19.93
CA GLN A 51 1.43 5.25 -20.21
C GLN A 51 2.28 4.70 -19.04
N ASP A 52 3.00 5.59 -18.35
CA ASP A 52 3.93 5.24 -17.27
C ASP A 52 3.29 5.49 -15.90
N GLY A 53 3.28 4.45 -15.07
CA GLY A 53 2.74 4.49 -13.71
C GLY A 53 3.11 3.26 -12.89
N TRP A 54 2.74 3.31 -11.62
CA TRP A 54 3.08 2.30 -10.61
C TRP A 54 1.92 2.07 -9.64
N ALA A 55 1.90 0.87 -9.04
CA ALA A 55 0.96 0.48 -8.00
C ALA A 55 1.68 -0.34 -6.93
N LEU A 56 1.51 0.01 -5.66
CA LEU A 56 1.92 -0.78 -4.51
C LEU A 56 0.69 -1.54 -4.01
N ALA A 57 0.66 -2.86 -4.21
CA ALA A 57 -0.48 -3.72 -3.89
C ALA A 57 0.00 -4.87 -3.00
N GLY A 58 -0.56 -5.00 -1.79
CA GLY A 58 -0.02 -5.90 -0.77
C GLY A 58 1.46 -5.60 -0.48
N ASP A 59 2.33 -6.55 -0.80
CA ASP A 59 3.80 -6.50 -0.74
C ASP A 59 4.49 -6.36 -2.11
N ALA A 60 3.71 -6.27 -3.20
CA ALA A 60 4.22 -6.11 -4.56
C ALA A 60 4.20 -4.63 -5.02
N LEU A 61 5.37 -4.11 -5.40
CA LEU A 61 5.47 -2.89 -6.20
C LEU A 61 5.48 -3.28 -7.68
N LEU A 62 4.50 -2.79 -8.43
CA LEU A 62 4.31 -3.05 -9.85
C LEU A 62 4.48 -1.75 -10.64
N ARG A 63 5.04 -1.82 -11.85
CA ARG A 63 5.24 -0.68 -12.76
C ARG A 63 4.83 -1.03 -14.20
N THR A 64 4.22 -0.07 -14.89
CA THR A 64 3.83 -0.14 -16.31
C THR A 64 4.54 0.97 -17.11
N VAL A 65 4.65 0.76 -18.42
CA VAL A 65 5.12 1.75 -19.42
C VAL A 65 4.22 1.85 -20.66
N ASP A 66 3.12 1.09 -20.71
CA ASP A 66 2.24 0.93 -21.88
C ASP A 66 0.75 1.25 -21.59
N GLY A 67 0.49 1.96 -20.48
CA GLY A 67 -0.86 2.31 -20.04
C GLY A 67 -1.55 1.22 -19.23
N GLY A 68 -0.79 0.27 -18.67
CA GLY A 68 -1.28 -0.80 -17.84
C GLY A 68 -1.79 -2.00 -18.62
N VAL A 69 -1.33 -2.15 -19.87
CA VAL A 69 -1.53 -3.37 -20.67
C VAL A 69 -0.60 -4.47 -20.13
N THR A 70 0.64 -4.14 -19.79
CA THR A 70 1.56 -5.02 -19.07
C THR A 70 2.10 -4.36 -17.80
N TRP A 71 2.37 -5.20 -16.79
CA TRP A 71 2.92 -4.76 -15.50
C TRP A 71 4.10 -5.63 -15.13
N ARG A 72 5.21 -4.98 -14.76
CA ARG A 72 6.44 -5.61 -14.26
C ARG A 72 6.48 -5.48 -12.74
N ALA A 73 6.72 -6.59 -12.04
CA ALA A 73 7.09 -6.53 -10.63
C ALA A 73 8.48 -5.90 -10.48
N VAL A 74 8.59 -4.87 -9.64
CA VAL A 74 9.80 -4.08 -9.41
C VAL A 74 10.05 -3.84 -7.91
N THR A 75 9.45 -4.64 -7.03
CA THR A 75 9.85 -4.69 -5.60
C THR A 75 11.35 -4.94 -5.51
N PRO A 76 12.10 -4.19 -4.69
CA PRO A 76 13.50 -4.51 -4.43
C PRO A 76 13.62 -5.93 -3.85
N PRO A 77 14.58 -6.75 -4.30
CA PRO A 77 14.87 -8.03 -3.67
C PRO A 77 15.06 -7.87 -2.16
N GLU A 78 14.60 -8.85 -1.39
CA GLU A 78 14.76 -8.94 0.07
C GLU A 78 14.04 -7.84 0.90
N MET A 79 13.41 -6.83 0.28
CA MET A 79 12.71 -5.76 1.01
C MET A 79 11.31 -6.19 1.45
N ALA A 80 11.14 -6.48 2.74
CA ALA A 80 9.84 -6.77 3.35
C ALA A 80 8.92 -5.54 3.38
N LEU A 81 7.73 -5.64 2.79
CA LEU A 81 6.74 -4.55 2.72
C LEU A 81 5.48 -4.78 3.59
N ALA A 82 5.53 -5.68 4.56
CA ALA A 82 4.39 -5.99 5.44
C ALA A 82 3.94 -4.77 6.29
N GLY A 83 4.89 -3.95 6.75
CA GLY A 83 4.63 -2.72 7.51
C GLY A 83 4.28 -1.51 6.62
N PRO A 84 4.03 -0.33 7.22
CA PRO A 84 3.81 0.92 6.49
C PRO A 84 4.94 1.23 5.49
N ALA A 85 4.56 1.56 4.26
CA ALA A 85 5.49 1.83 3.16
C ALA A 85 4.93 2.92 2.22
N ALA A 86 5.83 3.66 1.58
CA ALA A 86 5.51 4.69 0.59
C ALA A 86 6.54 4.66 -0.56
N VAL A 87 6.12 5.05 -1.76
CA VAL A 87 6.95 4.99 -2.97
C VAL A 87 6.68 6.21 -3.85
N THR A 88 7.68 6.61 -4.64
CA THR A 88 7.48 7.51 -5.79
C THR A 88 8.49 7.22 -6.89
N PHE A 89 8.22 7.77 -8.08
CA PHE A 89 9.14 7.85 -9.20
C PHE A 89 9.14 9.28 -9.77
N LEU A 90 10.16 9.60 -10.57
CA LEU A 90 10.27 10.80 -11.39
C LEU A 90 10.25 10.41 -12.88
N GLU A 91 10.01 11.38 -13.76
CA GLU A 91 9.81 11.16 -15.21
C GLU A 91 10.97 10.42 -15.90
N ASP A 92 12.20 10.54 -15.39
CA ASP A 92 13.39 9.91 -15.97
C ASP A 92 13.69 8.49 -15.45
N GLY A 93 12.76 7.89 -14.69
CA GLY A 93 12.90 6.54 -14.14
C GLY A 93 13.61 6.46 -12.79
N SER A 94 14.11 7.58 -12.25
CA SER A 94 14.55 7.64 -10.85
C SER A 94 13.39 7.38 -9.89
N GLY A 95 13.62 6.72 -8.77
CA GLY A 95 12.56 6.41 -7.82
C GLY A 95 13.04 5.97 -6.44
N TRP A 96 12.14 6.03 -5.47
CA TRP A 96 12.40 5.69 -4.07
C TRP A 96 11.22 4.91 -3.48
N LEU A 97 11.53 3.88 -2.70
CA LEU A 97 10.58 3.12 -1.89
C LEU A 97 11.11 3.11 -0.45
N ALA A 98 10.30 3.52 0.51
CA ALA A 98 10.62 3.45 1.94
C ALA A 98 9.61 2.58 2.66
N ALA A 99 10.08 1.73 3.58
CA ALA A 99 9.24 0.93 4.46
C ALA A 99 9.79 0.95 5.90
N MET A 100 8.90 0.83 6.89
CA MET A 100 9.29 0.51 8.26
C MET A 100 9.97 -0.87 8.27
N GLY A 101 11.13 -0.97 8.93
CA GLY A 101 11.71 -2.25 9.32
C GLY A 101 10.94 -2.88 10.48
N GLU A 102 11.31 -4.12 10.82
CA GLU A 102 10.74 -4.87 11.95
C GLU A 102 11.14 -4.24 13.30
N THR A 103 12.37 -3.72 13.39
CA THR A 103 12.85 -2.95 14.55
C THR A 103 12.14 -1.58 14.62
N PRO A 104 11.60 -1.16 15.78
CA PRO A 104 10.99 0.17 15.94
C PRO A 104 11.95 1.32 15.57
N GLY A 105 11.42 2.34 14.90
CA GLY A 105 12.20 3.52 14.47
C GLY A 105 13.16 3.30 13.30
N MET A 106 13.24 2.07 12.80
CA MET A 106 14.12 1.63 11.72
C MET A 106 13.37 1.80 10.38
N VAL A 107 13.95 2.51 9.41
CA VAL A 107 13.36 2.68 8.06
C VAL A 107 14.35 2.25 7.00
N THR A 108 13.94 1.32 6.13
CA THR A 108 14.72 0.94 4.95
C THR A 108 14.24 1.70 3.74
N LEU A 109 15.17 2.37 3.06
CA LEU A 109 14.99 3.14 1.83
C LEU A 109 15.70 2.41 0.69
N ALA A 110 14.97 2.05 -0.36
CA ALA A 110 15.51 1.61 -1.62
C ALA A 110 15.42 2.75 -2.64
N ALA A 111 16.51 3.03 -3.35
CA ALA A 111 16.57 4.02 -4.44
C ALA A 111 16.94 3.36 -5.78
N THR A 112 16.32 3.79 -6.88
CA THR A 112 16.55 3.30 -8.24
C THR A 112 16.77 4.46 -9.22
N ALA A 113 17.42 4.17 -10.35
CA ALA A 113 17.68 5.11 -11.45
C ALA A 113 17.19 4.59 -12.82
N ASP A 114 16.49 3.45 -12.85
CA ASP A 114 16.15 2.72 -14.08
C ASP A 114 14.71 2.14 -14.09
N GLY A 115 13.81 2.74 -13.32
CA GLY A 115 12.43 2.26 -13.19
C GLY A 115 12.29 0.98 -12.35
N GLY A 116 13.20 0.77 -11.41
CA GLY A 116 13.15 -0.35 -10.45
C GLY A 116 13.66 -1.68 -11.01
N GLN A 117 14.60 -1.66 -11.94
CA GLN A 117 15.33 -2.86 -12.38
C GLN A 117 16.47 -3.17 -11.42
N HIS A 118 17.19 -2.13 -10.98
CA HIS A 118 18.18 -2.21 -9.92
C HIS A 118 17.87 -1.22 -8.80
N TRP A 119 18.14 -1.64 -7.56
CA TRP A 119 17.84 -0.89 -6.34
C TRP A 119 19.07 -0.83 -5.43
N GLN A 120 19.35 0.34 -4.86
CA GLN A 120 20.30 0.54 -3.78
C GLN A 120 19.53 0.65 -2.46
N MET A 121 19.61 -0.38 -1.61
CA MET A 121 18.95 -0.39 -0.31
C MET A 121 19.86 0.21 0.78
N ARG A 122 19.27 0.98 1.69
CA ARG A 122 19.94 1.65 2.82
C ARG A 122 18.98 1.69 4.01
N SER A 123 19.47 1.33 5.19
CA SER A 123 18.66 1.32 6.41
C SER A 123 19.08 2.47 7.32
N HIS A 124 18.14 3.39 7.60
CA HIS A 124 18.33 4.57 8.43
C HIS A 124 17.55 4.45 9.74
N GLN A 125 18.26 4.51 10.88
CA GLN A 125 17.64 4.57 12.20
C GLN A 125 17.13 6.00 12.45
N LEU A 126 15.93 6.30 11.96
CA LEU A 126 15.36 7.65 11.94
C LEU A 126 14.82 8.10 13.31
N PHE A 127 14.55 7.16 14.21
CA PHE A 127 14.12 7.41 15.59
C PHE A 127 15.01 6.65 16.58
N ALA A 128 15.13 7.13 17.82
CA ALA A 128 15.87 6.39 18.84
C ALA A 128 15.19 5.03 19.14
N PRO A 129 15.91 3.98 19.59
CA PRO A 129 15.36 2.62 19.75
C PRO A 129 14.13 2.49 20.65
N ASN A 130 13.86 3.47 21.51
CA ASN A 130 12.67 3.53 22.39
C ASN A 130 11.80 4.79 22.19
N ASP A 131 11.97 5.51 21.07
CA ASP A 131 11.11 6.65 20.73
C ASP A 131 9.74 6.15 20.26
N PRO A 132 8.63 6.51 20.93
CA PRO A 132 7.30 6.00 20.57
C PRO A 132 6.82 6.48 19.19
N ALA A 133 7.41 7.52 18.61
CA ALA A 133 7.14 7.94 17.24
C ALA A 133 7.73 6.99 16.19
N GLY A 134 8.70 6.15 16.58
CA GLY A 134 9.27 5.09 15.75
C GLY A 134 8.32 3.91 15.49
N ARG A 135 7.19 3.83 16.18
CA ARG A 135 6.08 2.91 15.83
C ARG A 135 5.12 3.65 14.89
N ALA A 136 5.19 3.37 13.59
CA ALA A 136 4.37 4.07 12.59
C ALA A 136 3.03 3.38 12.31
N SER A 137 2.00 4.18 11.99
CA SER A 137 0.75 3.73 11.37
C SER A 137 0.71 3.96 9.86
N ALA A 138 1.47 4.95 9.35
CA ALA A 138 1.60 5.26 7.93
C ALA A 138 2.96 5.89 7.63
N ILE A 139 3.44 5.71 6.40
CA ILE A 139 4.47 6.54 5.80
C ILE A 139 3.84 7.23 4.59
N SER A 140 4.25 8.47 4.32
CA SER A 140 4.12 9.11 3.02
C SER A 140 5.45 9.76 2.63
N MET A 141 5.71 9.93 1.33
CA MET A 141 6.91 10.60 0.84
C MET A 141 6.58 11.52 -0.33
N GLN A 142 7.43 12.52 -0.55
CA GLN A 142 7.45 13.31 -1.77
C GLN A 142 8.90 13.66 -2.12
N TRP A 143 9.21 13.66 -3.41
CA TRP A 143 10.48 14.11 -3.97
C TRP A 143 10.20 15.17 -5.02
N LEU A 144 10.98 16.24 -5.04
CA LEU A 144 10.91 17.28 -6.09
C LEU A 144 11.93 17.02 -7.20
N ASP A 145 13.07 16.45 -6.83
CA ASP A 145 14.20 16.16 -7.69
C ASP A 145 14.99 14.97 -7.10
N LYS A 146 16.16 14.64 -7.67
CA LYS A 146 16.96 13.48 -7.23
C LYS A 146 17.66 13.63 -5.88
N THR A 147 17.68 14.83 -5.32
CA THR A 147 18.36 15.15 -4.07
C THR A 147 17.40 15.66 -3.00
N THR A 148 16.41 16.48 -3.36
CA THR A 148 15.43 17.09 -2.45
C THR A 148 14.20 16.22 -2.26
N GLY A 149 13.98 15.74 -1.02
CA GLY A 149 12.81 14.93 -0.68
C GLY A 149 12.42 14.98 0.79
N TRP A 150 11.22 14.48 1.08
CA TRP A 150 10.64 14.40 2.42
C TRP A 150 9.98 13.04 2.66
N LEU A 151 10.03 12.61 3.92
CA LEU A 151 9.39 11.42 4.45
C LEU A 151 8.56 11.84 5.68
N ALA A 152 7.24 11.81 5.57
CA ALA A 152 6.34 12.07 6.69
C ALA A 152 5.88 10.73 7.27
N VAL A 153 6.30 10.45 8.50
CA VAL A 153 5.99 9.21 9.23
C VAL A 153 4.90 9.52 10.26
N ARG A 154 3.72 8.91 10.10
CA ARG A 154 2.63 9.01 11.08
C ARG A 154 2.85 7.97 12.17
N GLN A 155 2.84 8.41 13.42
CA GLN A 155 2.91 7.54 14.59
C GLN A 155 1.66 6.64 14.70
N LEU A 156 1.80 5.51 15.39
CA LEU A 156 0.69 4.65 15.79
C LEU A 156 0.05 5.21 17.08
N THR A 157 -1.06 5.93 16.90
CA THR A 157 -1.82 6.62 17.94
C THR A 157 -3.26 6.11 18.02
N SER A 158 -4.01 6.50 19.06
CA SER A 158 -5.46 6.32 19.10
C SER A 158 -6.18 7.34 18.20
N SER A 159 -7.43 7.09 17.86
CA SER A 159 -8.25 7.91 16.93
C SER A 159 -8.40 9.39 17.29
N ASN A 160 -8.08 9.77 18.54
CA ASN A 160 -8.18 11.16 19.01
C ASN A 160 -6.92 11.98 18.71
N PHE A 161 -5.84 11.36 18.22
CA PHE A 161 -4.58 12.02 17.91
C PHE A 161 -4.04 11.55 16.56
N SER A 162 -3.67 12.47 15.67
CA SER A 162 -2.72 12.19 14.59
C SER A 162 -1.42 12.89 14.96
N LEU A 163 -0.35 12.11 15.18
CA LEU A 163 0.99 12.61 15.47
C LEU A 163 1.95 12.05 14.44
N GLY A 164 3.02 12.78 14.14
CA GLY A 164 4.03 12.32 13.20
C GLY A 164 5.35 13.05 13.34
N THR A 165 6.29 12.65 12.51
CA THR A 165 7.61 13.27 12.38
C THR A 165 7.94 13.39 10.91
N LEU A 166 8.44 14.57 10.53
CA LEU A 166 8.92 14.83 9.19
C LEU A 166 10.42 14.57 9.14
N PHE A 167 10.90 13.93 8.09
CA PHE A 167 12.31 13.89 7.75
C PHE A 167 12.49 14.53 6.39
N ALA A 168 13.56 15.31 6.22
CA ALA A 168 13.91 15.95 4.96
C ALA A 168 15.34 15.61 4.54
N THR A 169 15.56 15.41 3.25
CA THR A 169 16.87 15.13 2.65
C THR A 169 17.20 16.14 1.55
N GLN A 170 18.49 16.32 1.29
CA GLN A 170 19.04 17.18 0.23
C GLN A 170 20.16 16.47 -0.55
N ASP A 171 20.27 15.14 -0.43
CA ASP A 171 21.35 14.32 -0.98
C ASP A 171 20.89 13.00 -1.62
N GLY A 172 19.58 12.82 -1.82
CA GLY A 172 19.01 11.61 -2.42
C GLY A 172 18.55 10.57 -1.39
N GLY A 173 18.46 10.97 -0.11
CA GLY A 173 18.04 10.11 1.00
C GLY A 173 19.20 9.40 1.69
N VAL A 174 20.43 9.85 1.48
CA VAL A 174 21.64 9.34 2.12
C VAL A 174 21.72 9.86 3.56
N THR A 175 21.33 11.11 3.79
CA THR A 175 21.12 11.68 5.12
C THR A 175 19.74 12.31 5.25
N TRP A 176 19.23 12.33 6.48
CA TRP A 176 17.88 12.76 6.82
C TRP A 176 17.89 13.68 8.05
N GLN A 177 17.29 14.86 7.92
CA GLN A 177 17.12 15.81 9.00
C GLN A 177 15.72 15.65 9.61
N ARG A 178 15.65 15.24 10.88
CA ARG A 178 14.39 15.18 11.65
C ARG A 178 13.84 16.59 11.87
N ARG A 179 12.53 16.77 11.63
CA ARG A 179 11.79 18.02 11.75
C ARG A 179 10.41 17.76 12.37
N ALA A 180 9.81 18.78 12.98
CA ALA A 180 8.46 18.70 13.53
C ALA A 180 7.42 18.67 12.39
N LEU A 181 6.32 17.93 12.62
CA LEU A 181 5.17 17.88 11.72
C LEU A 181 3.91 18.29 12.49
N PRO A 182 3.11 19.27 12.01
CA PRO A 182 1.81 19.59 12.58
C PRO A 182 0.80 18.47 12.35
N GLY A 183 0.75 17.53 13.30
CA GLY A 183 -0.02 16.30 13.18
C GLY A 183 0.81 15.19 12.52
N GLY A 184 0.14 14.23 11.88
CA GLY A 184 0.79 13.08 11.23
C GLY A 184 0.37 12.83 9.79
N GLU A 185 -0.35 13.76 9.16
CA GLU A 185 -0.82 13.59 7.78
C GLU A 185 0.27 13.93 6.74
N PRO A 186 0.08 13.56 5.46
CA PRO A 186 1.11 13.79 4.44
C PRO A 186 1.46 15.27 4.24
N VAL A 187 2.59 15.50 3.57
CA VAL A 187 3.05 16.83 3.15
C VAL A 187 2.90 17.00 1.64
N VAL A 188 2.76 18.25 1.19
CA VAL A 188 2.91 18.64 -0.22
C VAL A 188 3.79 19.88 -0.32
N PHE A 189 4.93 19.74 -1.00
CA PHE A 189 5.88 20.80 -1.32
C PHE A 189 5.80 21.16 -2.80
N VAL A 190 5.98 22.44 -3.12
CA VAL A 190 6.13 22.96 -4.50
C VAL A 190 7.54 23.46 -4.77
N SER A 191 8.34 23.65 -3.73
CA SER A 191 9.76 24.03 -3.81
C SER A 191 10.52 23.48 -2.60
N ALA A 192 11.85 23.60 -2.60
CA ALA A 192 12.69 23.25 -1.45
C ALA A 192 12.37 24.02 -0.15
N ALA A 193 11.54 25.07 -0.25
CA ALA A 193 11.13 25.94 0.85
C ALA A 193 9.62 25.85 1.15
N SER A 194 8.76 25.99 0.16
CA SER A 194 7.32 26.18 0.36
C SER A 194 6.52 24.89 0.26
N GLY A 195 5.70 24.62 1.27
CA GLY A 195 4.86 23.42 1.36
C GLY A 195 3.75 23.50 2.41
N TRP A 196 2.88 22.49 2.42
CA TRP A 196 1.68 22.42 3.26
C TRP A 196 1.49 21.04 3.90
N THR A 197 0.80 21.01 5.05
CA THR A 197 0.19 19.81 5.64
C THR A 197 -1.14 20.17 6.30
N ALA A 198 -2.02 19.19 6.54
CA ALA A 198 -3.33 19.39 7.16
C ALA A 198 -3.40 18.59 8.48
N GLY A 199 -3.38 19.29 9.60
CA GLY A 199 -3.43 18.70 10.94
C GLY A 199 -4.83 18.88 11.55
N GLY A 200 -5.63 17.82 11.55
CA GLY A 200 -6.98 17.85 12.12
C GLY A 200 -7.93 18.75 11.33
N ASP A 201 -8.28 19.91 11.91
CA ASP A 201 -9.15 20.93 11.31
C ASP A 201 -8.38 22.14 10.75
N THR A 202 -7.05 22.06 10.73
CA THR A 202 -6.16 23.20 10.50
C THR A 202 -5.17 22.91 9.37
N LEU A 203 -5.13 23.79 8.36
CA LEU A 203 -4.09 23.82 7.33
C LEU A 203 -2.84 24.56 7.85
N TYR A 204 -1.68 23.98 7.59
CA TYR A 204 -0.38 24.56 7.90
C TYR A 204 0.42 24.82 6.63
N ARG A 205 1.17 25.93 6.60
CA ARG A 205 2.15 26.29 5.56
C ARG A 205 3.54 26.39 6.18
N THR A 206 4.54 25.97 5.43
CA THR A 206 5.97 26.24 5.68
C THR A 206 6.56 26.98 4.49
N ASP A 207 7.60 27.79 4.76
CA ASP A 207 8.42 28.49 3.77
C ASP A 207 9.92 28.30 4.04
N ASP A 208 10.28 27.29 4.83
CA ASP A 208 11.67 26.92 5.16
C ASP A 208 11.95 25.41 5.00
N GLY A 209 11.11 24.71 4.24
CA GLY A 209 11.20 23.28 3.96
C GLY A 209 10.59 22.40 5.06
N GLY A 210 9.76 22.95 5.93
CA GLY A 210 9.14 22.25 7.07
C GLY A 210 10.01 22.21 8.31
N ARG A 211 10.92 23.19 8.50
CA ARG A 211 11.64 23.40 9.77
C ARG A 211 10.74 24.14 10.76
N THR A 212 9.97 25.12 10.27
CA THR A 212 8.87 25.78 10.97
C THR A 212 7.57 25.72 10.17
N TRP A 213 6.45 25.85 10.86
CA TRP A 213 5.10 25.77 10.29
C TRP A 213 4.21 26.86 10.89
N THR A 214 3.41 27.49 10.03
CA THR A 214 2.45 28.54 10.39
C THR A 214 1.03 28.10 10.00
N VAL A 215 0.01 28.62 10.68
CA VAL A 215 -1.39 28.29 10.36
C VAL A 215 -1.85 29.10 9.14
N GLN A 216 -2.07 28.40 8.02
CA GLN A 216 -2.61 29.00 6.80
C GLN A 216 -4.13 29.16 6.95
N ARG A 217 -4.59 30.38 7.16
CA ARG A 217 -6.03 30.69 7.14
C ARG A 217 -6.50 30.93 5.71
N LEU A 218 -7.67 30.42 5.39
CA LEU A 218 -8.43 30.67 4.16
C LEU A 218 -9.59 31.62 4.52
N PRO A 219 -10.17 32.37 3.55
CA PRO A 219 -11.35 33.19 3.80
C PRO A 219 -12.60 32.30 3.88
N TYR A 220 -12.78 31.61 5.01
CA TYR A 220 -13.86 30.64 5.20
C TYR A 220 -15.24 31.25 4.91
N ALA A 221 -16.02 30.56 4.09
CA ALA A 221 -17.37 30.99 3.71
C ALA A 221 -18.37 30.80 4.85
N ASP A 222 -18.09 29.88 5.77
CA ASP A 222 -18.92 29.55 6.92
C ASP A 222 -18.17 29.64 8.25
N ASP A 223 -18.91 29.99 9.30
CA ASP A 223 -18.44 29.93 10.68
C ASP A 223 -18.95 28.66 11.36
N VAL A 224 -18.20 27.56 11.17
CA VAL A 224 -18.38 26.32 11.91
C VAL A 224 -17.37 26.21 13.06
N PRO A 225 -17.71 25.53 14.17
CA PRO A 225 -16.79 25.33 15.30
C PRO A 225 -15.46 24.66 14.94
N LEU A 226 -14.49 24.72 15.86
CA LEU A 226 -13.28 23.91 15.78
C LEU A 226 -13.63 22.41 15.77
N GLY A 227 -12.82 21.61 15.08
CA GLY A 227 -13.09 20.19 14.80
C GLY A 227 -14.21 19.94 13.78
N ARG A 228 -14.78 20.98 13.14
CA ARG A 228 -15.84 20.86 12.12
C ARG A 228 -15.41 21.27 10.71
N ARG A 229 -14.16 21.66 10.50
CA ARG A 229 -13.54 21.76 9.16
C ARG A 229 -12.59 20.59 8.96
N ARG A 230 -12.40 20.16 7.72
CA ARG A 230 -11.28 19.33 7.26
C ARG A 230 -10.77 19.90 5.95
N HIS A 231 -9.46 20.06 5.84
CA HIS A 231 -8.79 20.48 4.61
C HIS A 231 -8.21 19.25 3.93
N ASP A 232 -8.31 19.19 2.60
CA ASP A 232 -7.41 18.34 1.83
C ASP A 232 -6.08 19.09 1.57
N LEU A 233 -5.04 18.37 1.19
CA LEU A 233 -3.76 19.00 0.84
C LEU A 233 -3.90 19.76 -0.49
N PRO A 234 -3.39 21.01 -0.60
CA PRO A 234 -3.50 21.77 -1.84
C PRO A 234 -2.81 21.04 -3.00
N ARG A 235 -3.31 21.32 -4.21
CA ARG A 235 -2.72 20.87 -5.47
C ARG A 235 -2.29 22.10 -6.25
N PHE A 236 -1.16 22.03 -6.94
CA PHE A 236 -0.59 23.14 -7.70
C PHE A 236 -0.27 22.76 -9.15
N THR A 237 -0.25 23.78 -10.00
CA THR A 237 0.35 23.72 -11.34
C THR A 237 1.87 23.74 -11.26
N ALA A 238 2.56 23.33 -12.33
CA ALA A 238 4.02 23.18 -12.41
C ALA A 238 4.77 24.52 -12.49
N ASP A 239 4.05 25.63 -12.68
CA ASP A 239 4.59 26.96 -12.42
C ASP A 239 4.74 27.27 -10.91
N GLY A 240 4.20 26.41 -10.04
CA GLY A 240 4.16 26.58 -8.58
C GLY A 240 3.23 27.70 -8.10
N ARG A 241 2.47 28.35 -9.00
CA ARG A 241 1.70 29.57 -8.71
C ARG A 241 0.20 29.36 -8.63
N HIS A 242 -0.38 28.65 -9.58
CA HIS A 242 -1.81 28.39 -9.57
C HIS A 242 -2.09 27.12 -8.77
N GLY A 243 -3.19 27.10 -8.02
CA GLY A 243 -3.49 25.97 -7.15
C GLY A 243 -4.92 25.97 -6.66
N VAL A 244 -5.32 24.82 -6.11
CA VAL A 244 -6.67 24.53 -5.65
C VAL A 244 -6.63 23.75 -4.34
N ILE A 245 -7.60 24.01 -3.47
CA ILE A 245 -7.81 23.29 -2.21
C ILE A 245 -9.30 23.18 -1.89
N THR A 246 -9.70 21.99 -1.44
CA THR A 246 -11.04 21.69 -0.92
C THR A 246 -11.06 21.72 0.60
N VAL A 247 -12.14 22.27 1.17
CA VAL A 247 -12.40 22.30 2.60
C VAL A 247 -13.81 21.78 2.85
N VAL A 248 -13.92 20.70 3.61
CA VAL A 248 -15.21 20.13 4.03
C VAL A 248 -15.60 20.73 5.38
N SER A 249 -16.71 21.48 5.41
CA SER A 249 -17.31 22.03 6.64
C SER A 249 -18.52 21.19 7.06
N ALA A 250 -18.65 20.86 8.35
CA ALA A 250 -19.68 19.98 8.88
C ALA A 250 -20.49 20.62 10.03
N THR A 251 -21.71 21.05 9.72
CA THR A 251 -22.68 21.53 10.73
C THR A 251 -23.27 20.36 11.53
N ALA A 252 -24.27 20.64 12.39
CA ALA A 252 -25.03 19.59 13.08
C ALA A 252 -25.97 18.79 12.16
N THR A 253 -26.30 19.30 10.96
CA THR A 253 -27.37 18.77 10.09
C THR A 253 -26.98 18.63 8.62
N SER A 254 -25.81 19.14 8.21
CA SER A 254 -25.33 19.11 6.82
C SER A 254 -23.80 19.19 6.75
N GLN A 255 -23.24 18.59 5.70
CA GLN A 255 -21.88 18.88 5.23
C GLN A 255 -21.94 19.86 4.05
N ARG A 256 -20.86 20.60 3.83
CA ARG A 256 -20.62 21.48 2.68
C ARG A 256 -19.19 21.26 2.21
N VAL A 257 -18.95 21.30 0.91
CA VAL A 257 -17.58 21.35 0.36
C VAL A 257 -17.36 22.73 -0.24
N HIS A 258 -16.43 23.48 0.33
CA HIS A 258 -15.99 24.77 -0.19
C HIS A 258 -14.71 24.57 -0.97
N ARG A 259 -14.49 25.36 -2.02
CA ARG A 259 -13.24 25.33 -2.78
C ARG A 259 -12.62 26.71 -2.89
N TYR A 260 -11.30 26.72 -2.77
CA TYR A 260 -10.47 27.91 -2.87
C TYR A 260 -9.42 27.73 -3.96
N THR A 261 -9.05 28.82 -4.61
CA THR A 261 -7.95 28.86 -5.59
C THR A 261 -6.93 29.94 -5.26
N THR A 262 -5.70 29.75 -5.74
CA THR A 262 -4.57 30.68 -5.61
C THR A 262 -3.95 30.96 -6.99
N ARG A 263 -3.21 32.07 -7.11
CA ARG A 263 -2.38 32.47 -8.27
C ARG A 263 -0.97 32.95 -7.88
N ASP A 264 -0.63 32.79 -6.61
CA ASP A 264 0.57 33.32 -5.94
C ASP A 264 1.34 32.25 -5.15
N GLY A 265 1.10 30.96 -5.46
CA GLY A 265 1.74 29.87 -4.72
C GLY A 265 1.15 29.65 -3.33
N GLY A 266 -0.13 29.94 -3.17
CA GLY A 266 -0.88 29.70 -1.93
C GLY A 266 -0.56 30.70 -0.82
N GLU A 267 -0.08 31.90 -1.16
CA GLU A 267 0.03 33.03 -0.21
C GLU A 267 -1.37 33.57 0.09
N THR A 268 -2.17 33.81 -0.96
CA THR A 268 -3.58 34.14 -0.85
C THR A 268 -4.45 33.07 -1.50
N TRP A 269 -5.65 32.92 -0.95
CA TRP A 269 -6.66 31.94 -1.38
C TRP A 269 -7.99 32.66 -1.54
N THR A 270 -8.66 32.47 -2.67
CA THR A 270 -9.95 33.06 -3.00
C THR A 270 -11.01 31.98 -3.09
N LEU A 271 -12.13 32.13 -2.38
CA LEU A 271 -13.30 31.25 -2.49
C LEU A 271 -13.84 31.29 -3.93
N VAL A 272 -14.13 30.12 -4.49
CA VAL A 272 -14.78 30.01 -5.82
C VAL A 272 -16.27 29.72 -5.64
N ASP A 273 -16.62 28.72 -4.84
CA ASP A 273 -17.97 28.17 -4.72
C ASP A 273 -18.17 27.26 -3.49
N GLU A 274 -19.44 26.98 -3.18
CA GLU A 274 -19.92 26.00 -2.21
C GLU A 274 -20.70 24.88 -2.92
N LEU A 275 -20.51 23.64 -2.48
CA LEU A 275 -21.02 22.42 -3.10
C LEU A 275 -21.79 21.56 -2.08
N LEU A 276 -22.95 21.05 -2.50
CA LEU A 276 -23.89 20.32 -1.64
C LEU A 276 -23.51 18.83 -1.44
N PRO A 277 -23.86 18.20 -0.30
CA PRO A 277 -23.18 16.99 0.22
C PRO A 277 -23.63 15.65 -0.39
N VAL A 278 -23.98 15.61 -1.67
CA VAL A 278 -24.31 14.36 -2.38
C VAL A 278 -23.07 13.44 -2.55
N LEU A 279 -21.87 13.96 -2.26
CA LEU A 279 -20.57 13.30 -2.47
C LEU A 279 -19.86 12.89 -1.17
N SER A 280 -20.60 12.63 -0.09
CA SER A 280 -19.98 12.17 1.17
C SER A 280 -19.35 10.78 0.99
N GLY A 281 -18.01 10.71 1.00
CA GLY A 281 -17.23 9.47 0.88
C GLY A 281 -16.65 9.17 -0.50
N ALA A 282 -17.00 9.94 -1.55
CA ALA A 282 -16.34 9.83 -2.85
C ALA A 282 -14.95 10.52 -2.85
N PRO A 283 -14.01 10.14 -3.73
CA PRO A 283 -12.77 10.89 -3.94
C PRO A 283 -13.06 12.20 -4.67
N VAL A 284 -13.05 13.29 -3.92
CA VAL A 284 -13.36 14.63 -4.44
C VAL A 284 -12.12 15.29 -5.05
N GLU A 285 -11.59 14.75 -6.16
CA GLU A 285 -10.80 15.56 -7.10
C GLU A 285 -11.77 16.49 -7.87
N MET A 286 -12.41 17.45 -7.19
CA MET A 286 -13.47 18.24 -7.82
C MET A 286 -12.95 19.37 -8.70
N PHE A 287 -13.54 19.44 -9.88
CA PHE A 287 -13.00 20.17 -11.00
C PHE A 287 -13.93 21.34 -11.38
N ASP A 288 -13.41 22.58 -11.34
CA ASP A 288 -14.03 23.94 -11.49
C ASP A 288 -15.48 24.15 -10.98
N ALA A 289 -16.01 25.36 -11.12
CA ALA A 289 -17.44 25.66 -11.12
C ALA A 289 -18.15 25.02 -12.34
N GLY A 290 -17.69 23.85 -12.80
CA GLY A 290 -17.99 23.26 -14.11
C GLY A 290 -16.85 22.56 -14.87
N ALA A 291 -15.85 21.93 -14.21
CA ALA A 291 -14.73 21.14 -14.75
C ALA A 291 -13.41 21.81 -15.32
N TRP A 292 -12.53 22.38 -14.47
CA TRP A 292 -11.04 22.40 -14.56
C TRP A 292 -10.47 21.21 -13.54
N LEU A 293 -9.45 19.10 -13.79
CA LEU A 293 -8.75 17.93 -13.15
C LEU A 293 -7.25 18.09 -13.45
N MET A 294 -6.38 18.17 -12.44
CA MET A 294 -4.99 18.58 -12.67
C MET A 294 -4.07 17.43 -13.06
N ALA A 295 -3.31 17.62 -14.13
CA ALA A 295 -2.25 16.73 -14.52
C ALA A 295 -1.11 16.73 -13.47
N ALA A 296 -0.45 15.58 -13.28
CA ALA A 296 0.83 15.49 -12.58
C ALA A 296 1.92 16.43 -13.18
N THR A 297 1.83 16.72 -14.49
CA THR A 297 2.65 17.73 -15.19
C THR A 297 2.24 19.18 -14.91
N GLY A 298 1.24 19.38 -14.04
CA GLY A 298 0.86 20.68 -13.48
C GLY A 298 0.38 21.71 -14.49
N LEU A 299 -0.32 21.32 -15.55
CA LEU A 299 -1.00 22.27 -16.44
C LEU A 299 -2.46 22.45 -16.01
N PRO A 300 -3.03 23.68 -16.08
CA PRO A 300 -4.46 23.90 -15.87
C PRO A 300 -5.22 23.51 -17.15
N LEU A 301 -6.29 22.73 -17.00
CA LEU A 301 -6.96 22.03 -18.10
C LEU A 301 -8.43 22.42 -18.27
N ARG A 302 -8.87 22.61 -19.52
CA ARG A 302 -10.25 22.99 -19.85
C ARG A 302 -11.00 21.77 -20.38
N LEU A 303 -11.89 21.16 -19.58
CA LEU A 303 -12.68 20.02 -20.06
C LEU A 303 -13.88 20.46 -20.92
N PRO A 304 -14.41 19.57 -21.78
CA PRO A 304 -15.75 19.75 -22.34
C PRO A 304 -16.81 19.66 -21.23
N ALA A 305 -17.94 20.34 -21.42
CA ALA A 305 -19.03 20.36 -20.44
C ALA A 305 -19.75 19.00 -20.38
N VAL A 306 -19.33 18.13 -19.46
CA VAL A 306 -19.98 16.83 -19.18
C VAL A 306 -20.98 16.99 -18.02
N PRO A 307 -22.25 16.57 -18.17
CA PRO A 307 -23.24 16.67 -17.10
C PRO A 307 -23.00 15.60 -16.03
N SER A 308 -22.35 16.00 -14.93
CA SER A 308 -21.99 15.18 -13.76
C SER A 308 -20.86 14.16 -14.01
N PRO A 309 -19.94 13.91 -13.04
CA PRO A 309 -18.92 12.87 -13.14
C PRO A 309 -19.54 11.49 -12.90
N VAL A 310 -20.36 11.02 -13.85
CA VAL A 310 -20.88 9.66 -13.85
C VAL A 310 -19.74 8.70 -14.18
N TYR A 311 -19.28 7.95 -13.19
CA TYR A 311 -18.49 6.74 -13.42
C TYR A 311 -19.27 5.82 -14.36
N ARG A 312 -18.83 5.75 -15.63
CA ARG A 312 -19.35 4.83 -16.62
C ARG A 312 -18.23 3.91 -17.03
N GLN A 313 -18.28 2.69 -16.51
CA GLN A 313 -17.43 1.60 -16.99
C GLN A 313 -17.62 1.42 -18.51
N ALA A 314 -16.55 1.05 -19.21
CA ALA A 314 -16.61 0.81 -20.65
C ALA A 314 -17.62 -0.33 -20.98
N ALA A 315 -18.43 -0.16 -22.03
CA ALA A 315 -19.49 -1.12 -22.38
C ALA A 315 -18.98 -2.49 -22.87
N ASP A 316 -17.67 -2.56 -23.13
CA ASP A 316 -16.86 -3.68 -23.57
C ASP A 316 -15.94 -4.23 -22.45
N ALA A 317 -16.15 -3.80 -21.20
CA ALA A 317 -15.39 -4.30 -20.04
C ALA A 317 -15.63 -5.81 -19.77
N PRO A 318 -14.63 -6.54 -19.24
CA PRO A 318 -14.80 -7.93 -18.81
C PRO A 318 -15.91 -8.12 -17.77
N GLN A 319 -16.54 -9.29 -17.73
CA GLN A 319 -17.61 -9.59 -16.75
C GLN A 319 -17.14 -9.50 -15.29
N ASP A 320 -15.85 -9.79 -15.02
CA ASP A 320 -15.22 -9.70 -13.71
C ASP A 320 -14.74 -8.26 -13.35
N ALA A 321 -15.12 -7.23 -14.13
CA ALA A 321 -14.61 -5.88 -13.95
C ALA A 321 -15.28 -5.12 -12.77
N PRO A 322 -14.52 -4.32 -11.98
CA PRO A 322 -15.04 -3.64 -10.78
C PRO A 322 -16.21 -2.71 -11.08
N GLN A 323 -17.37 -2.94 -10.45
CA GLN A 323 -18.56 -2.09 -10.62
C GLN A 323 -18.58 -0.90 -9.64
N ASP A 324 -17.76 -0.97 -8.59
CA ASP A 324 -17.63 0.09 -7.58
C ASP A 324 -16.99 1.37 -8.13
N ALA A 325 -17.41 2.50 -7.55
CA ALA A 325 -16.84 3.80 -7.83
C ALA A 325 -15.35 3.89 -7.45
N PRO A 326 -14.58 4.81 -8.07
CA PRO A 326 -13.25 5.15 -7.59
C PRO A 326 -13.29 5.60 -6.11
N SER A 327 -12.25 5.26 -5.35
CA SER A 327 -11.97 5.69 -3.96
C SER A 327 -10.77 6.63 -3.86
N SER A 328 -9.93 6.73 -4.90
CA SER A 328 -8.95 7.79 -5.13
C SER A 328 -8.66 7.91 -6.63
N MET A 329 -8.25 9.09 -7.09
CA MET A 329 -7.97 9.42 -8.49
C MET A 329 -6.67 10.23 -8.60
N LEU A 330 -6.01 10.14 -9.76
CA LEU A 330 -4.86 10.94 -10.16
C LEU A 330 -4.90 11.16 -11.67
N MET A 331 -4.93 12.41 -12.11
CA MET A 331 -4.95 12.78 -13.51
C MET A 331 -3.55 13.21 -13.99
N VAL A 332 -3.24 12.95 -15.27
CA VAL A 332 -1.91 13.15 -15.87
C VAL A 332 -1.95 13.94 -17.19
N ALA A 333 -3.12 14.06 -17.79
CA ALA A 333 -3.42 14.87 -18.98
C ALA A 333 -4.93 15.16 -19.02
N PRO A 334 -5.45 16.11 -19.82
CA PRO A 334 -6.90 16.40 -19.86
C PRO A 334 -7.75 15.22 -20.31
N GLY A 335 -7.21 14.33 -21.14
CA GLY A 335 -7.85 13.06 -21.49
C GLY A 335 -7.51 11.90 -20.54
N ALA A 336 -6.34 11.92 -19.89
CA ALA A 336 -5.75 10.71 -19.32
C ALA A 336 -5.49 10.79 -17.82
N GLY A 337 -5.75 9.68 -17.14
CA GLY A 337 -5.60 9.55 -15.70
C GLY A 337 -5.94 8.14 -15.21
N TRP A 338 -5.78 7.97 -13.91
CA TRP A 338 -5.77 6.70 -13.22
C TRP A 338 -6.60 6.82 -11.95
N ALA A 339 -7.24 5.73 -11.53
CA ALA A 339 -8.07 5.71 -10.33
C ALA A 339 -8.03 4.33 -9.67
N VAL A 340 -8.14 4.27 -8.34
CA VAL A 340 -8.29 3.02 -7.59
C VAL A 340 -9.72 2.92 -7.07
N THR A 341 -10.38 1.77 -7.16
CA THR A 341 -11.75 1.55 -6.64
C THR A 341 -11.78 1.38 -5.12
N ALA A 342 -12.96 1.36 -4.49
CA ALA A 342 -13.09 1.02 -3.07
C ALA A 342 -12.52 -0.39 -2.77
N GLU A 343 -12.80 -1.35 -3.66
CA GLU A 343 -12.29 -2.72 -3.68
C GLU A 343 -10.76 -2.82 -3.96
N GLY A 344 -10.11 -1.72 -4.34
CA GLY A 344 -8.66 -1.67 -4.52
C GLY A 344 -8.13 -2.13 -5.89
N SER A 345 -8.96 -2.12 -6.94
CA SER A 345 -8.52 -2.33 -8.33
C SER A 345 -8.12 -1.02 -9.01
N LEU A 346 -7.16 -1.03 -9.93
CA LEU A 346 -6.76 0.15 -10.71
C LEU A 346 -7.49 0.22 -12.05
N LEU A 347 -7.99 1.41 -12.34
CA LEU A 347 -8.67 1.83 -13.56
C LEU A 347 -7.87 2.95 -14.24
N ARG A 348 -8.08 3.10 -15.54
CA ARG A 348 -7.51 4.17 -16.38
C ARG A 348 -8.57 4.79 -17.28
N THR A 349 -8.42 6.09 -17.56
CA THR A 349 -9.19 6.84 -18.55
C THR A 349 -8.27 7.36 -19.66
N VAL A 350 -8.84 7.53 -20.87
CA VAL A 350 -8.23 8.27 -21.98
C VAL A 350 -9.16 9.32 -22.62
N ASP A 351 -10.37 9.54 -22.06
CA ASP A 351 -11.38 10.49 -22.54
C ASP A 351 -11.83 11.53 -21.48
N GLY A 352 -11.01 11.75 -20.46
CA GLY A 352 -11.23 12.75 -19.40
C GLY A 352 -12.11 12.27 -18.24
N GLY A 353 -12.20 10.94 -18.04
CA GLY A 353 -13.01 10.31 -17.00
C GLY A 353 -14.44 9.99 -17.43
N GLN A 354 -14.78 10.14 -18.71
CA GLN A 354 -16.09 9.76 -19.25
C GLN A 354 -16.24 8.24 -19.35
N ARG A 355 -15.12 7.53 -19.53
CA ARG A 355 -15.02 6.07 -19.44
C ARG A 355 -13.81 5.67 -18.62
N TRP A 356 -13.99 4.61 -17.85
CA TRP A 356 -12.93 3.97 -17.09
C TRP A 356 -12.80 2.51 -17.53
N GLN A 357 -11.56 2.10 -17.81
CA GLN A 357 -11.19 0.73 -18.17
C GLN A 357 -10.33 0.14 -17.04
N PRO A 358 -10.58 -1.11 -16.60
CA PRO A 358 -9.70 -1.77 -15.65
C PRO A 358 -8.34 -2.04 -16.31
N VAL A 359 -7.27 -1.75 -15.58
CA VAL A 359 -5.87 -1.98 -16.00
C VAL A 359 -5.09 -2.82 -14.98
N LEU A 360 -5.65 -3.00 -13.77
CA LEU A 360 -5.11 -3.87 -12.74
C LEU A 360 -6.27 -4.32 -11.85
N VAL A 361 -6.69 -5.58 -11.91
CA VAL A 361 -7.84 -6.05 -11.12
C VAL A 361 -7.34 -6.70 -9.84
N ASN A 362 -7.70 -6.14 -8.68
CA ASN A 362 -7.56 -6.83 -7.39
C ASN A 362 -8.57 -7.99 -7.39
N ARG A 363 -8.11 -9.18 -7.76
CA ARG A 363 -8.92 -10.38 -7.63
C ARG A 363 -8.81 -10.84 -6.19
N THR A 364 -9.95 -11.16 -5.58
CA THR A 364 -9.93 -12.02 -4.39
C THR A 364 -9.07 -13.24 -4.68
N LEU A 365 -8.25 -13.65 -3.70
CA LEU A 365 -7.38 -14.81 -3.87
C LEU A 365 -8.22 -15.98 -4.40
N PRO A 366 -7.83 -16.65 -5.51
CA PRO A 366 -8.40 -17.94 -5.82
C PRO A 366 -8.21 -18.85 -4.58
N PRO A 367 -9.09 -19.84 -4.35
CA PRO A 367 -8.92 -20.76 -3.23
C PRO A 367 -7.48 -21.27 -3.24
N TRP A 368 -6.77 -21.06 -2.12
CA TRP A 368 -5.31 -21.20 -2.07
C TRP A 368 -4.90 -22.55 -2.66
N PRO A 369 -3.77 -22.64 -3.38
CA PRO A 369 -3.27 -23.93 -3.85
C PRO A 369 -3.23 -24.90 -2.64
N PRO A 370 -3.88 -26.08 -2.74
CA PRO A 370 -4.16 -26.91 -1.58
C PRO A 370 -2.86 -27.22 -0.85
N ALA A 371 -2.81 -26.87 0.45
CA ALA A 371 -1.55 -26.77 1.17
C ALA A 371 -0.74 -28.06 1.03
N VAL A 372 0.50 -27.93 0.56
CA VAL A 372 1.36 -29.08 0.29
C VAL A 372 1.90 -29.56 1.63
N VAL A 373 1.35 -30.68 2.10
CA VAL A 373 1.79 -31.36 3.33
C VAL A 373 2.76 -32.47 2.94
N ASP A 374 4.05 -32.14 2.89
CA ASP A 374 5.11 -33.12 2.73
C ASP A 374 5.32 -33.85 4.06
N ARG A 375 4.50 -34.89 4.28
CA ARG A 375 4.77 -35.95 5.25
C ARG A 375 5.85 -36.82 4.65
N MET A 376 7.12 -36.59 5.04
CA MET A 376 8.27 -37.31 4.52
C MET A 376 8.01 -38.83 4.58
N ALA A 377 7.83 -39.46 3.42
CA ALA A 377 7.53 -40.88 3.37
C ALA A 377 8.66 -41.67 4.03
N ALA A 378 8.32 -42.53 4.99
CA ALA A 378 9.27 -43.51 5.52
C ALA A 378 9.78 -44.35 4.34
N GLY A 379 11.10 -44.33 4.12
CA GLY A 379 11.73 -45.03 2.99
C GLY A 379 11.34 -46.50 3.01
N ALA A 380 10.86 -47.02 1.87
CA ALA A 380 10.09 -48.25 1.80
C ALA A 380 10.83 -49.50 2.36
N ALA A 381 10.57 -49.82 3.62
CA ALA A 381 11.06 -51.02 4.31
C ALA A 381 10.13 -51.41 5.48
N SER A 382 9.46 -52.56 5.32
CA SER A 382 8.65 -53.32 6.30
C SER A 382 7.40 -52.68 6.93
N ASP A 383 6.41 -53.54 7.22
CA ASP A 383 5.10 -53.20 7.82
C ASP A 383 5.16 -52.84 9.33
N ALA A 384 6.24 -52.17 9.76
CA ALA A 384 6.46 -51.77 11.16
C ALA A 384 7.10 -50.39 11.34
N ALA A 385 7.32 -49.62 10.26
CA ALA A 385 7.79 -48.24 10.37
C ALA A 385 6.68 -47.34 10.98
N PRO A 386 6.93 -46.63 12.10
CA PRO A 386 5.94 -45.71 12.65
C PRO A 386 5.70 -44.54 11.70
N ALA A 387 4.43 -44.13 11.55
CA ALA A 387 4.07 -43.00 10.69
C ALA A 387 4.77 -41.71 11.17
N THR A 388 5.36 -40.96 10.24
CA THR A 388 6.09 -39.73 10.55
C THR A 388 5.16 -38.69 11.17
N ARG A 389 5.34 -38.45 12.47
CA ARG A 389 4.54 -37.53 13.30
C ARG A 389 4.76 -36.06 12.93
N THR A 390 5.87 -35.73 12.27
CA THR A 390 6.21 -34.40 11.77
C THR A 390 5.98 -34.30 10.26
N ALA A 391 5.67 -33.10 9.79
CA ALA A 391 5.44 -32.80 8.36
C ALA A 391 6.01 -31.43 8.00
N ARG A 392 6.41 -31.24 6.74
CA ARG A 392 6.69 -29.92 6.18
C ARG A 392 5.45 -29.42 5.45
N LEU A 393 4.78 -28.42 6.03
CA LEU A 393 3.63 -27.78 5.42
C LEU A 393 4.03 -26.48 4.73
N ARG A 394 3.60 -26.29 3.48
CA ARG A 394 3.59 -24.98 2.81
C ARG A 394 2.15 -24.62 2.43
N GLY A 395 1.61 -23.63 3.14
CA GLY A 395 0.23 -23.15 3.02
C GLY A 395 -0.15 -22.36 4.27
N PRO A 396 -1.38 -21.83 4.35
CA PRO A 396 -1.79 -21.00 5.47
C PRO A 396 -2.14 -21.84 6.71
N GLY A 397 -1.90 -21.22 7.87
CA GLY A 397 -2.41 -21.65 9.17
C GLY A 397 -2.87 -20.43 9.97
N PHE A 398 -3.26 -20.66 11.21
CA PHE A 398 -3.60 -19.60 12.16
C PHE A 398 -3.20 -20.01 13.58
N ASP A 399 -3.05 -19.02 14.43
CA ASP A 399 -3.01 -19.17 15.87
C ASP A 399 -4.32 -18.72 16.51
N MET A 400 -4.61 -19.26 17.69
CA MET A 400 -5.71 -18.78 18.53
C MET A 400 -5.45 -19.16 19.98
N CYS A 401 -5.85 -18.28 20.89
CA CYS A 401 -5.52 -18.41 22.31
C CYS A 401 -6.19 -19.65 22.96
N GLU A 402 -7.49 -19.88 22.71
CA GLU A 402 -8.19 -21.15 23.03
C GLU A 402 -8.57 -21.86 21.73
N LEU A 403 -8.30 -23.17 21.60
CA LEU A 403 -8.57 -23.91 20.36
C LEU A 403 -10.09 -24.13 20.12
N ALA A 404 -10.61 -23.60 19.00
CA ALA A 404 -12.02 -23.68 18.59
C ALA A 404 -12.59 -25.11 18.53
N GLY A 405 -13.91 -25.22 18.73
CA GLY A 405 -14.63 -26.49 18.73
C GLY A 405 -14.40 -27.31 17.46
N GLU A 406 -14.49 -28.64 17.58
CA GLU A 406 -14.22 -29.56 16.46
C GLU A 406 -15.12 -29.30 15.24
N GLU A 407 -16.35 -28.84 15.45
CA GLU A 407 -17.25 -28.46 14.34
C GLU A 407 -16.73 -27.22 13.58
N ASP A 408 -16.25 -26.20 14.29
CA ASP A 408 -15.71 -24.98 13.65
C ASP A 408 -14.38 -25.25 12.96
N LEU A 409 -13.48 -26.02 13.58
CA LEU A 409 -12.27 -26.50 12.91
C LEU A 409 -12.60 -27.33 11.67
N ARG A 410 -13.62 -28.20 11.72
CA ARG A 410 -14.06 -28.94 10.54
C ARG A 410 -14.63 -28.03 9.45
N ARG A 411 -15.49 -27.06 9.80
CA ARG A 411 -15.97 -26.03 8.86
C ARG A 411 -14.81 -25.27 8.22
N TRP A 412 -13.76 -24.94 8.97
CA TRP A 412 -12.56 -24.26 8.46
C TRP A 412 -11.64 -25.17 7.62
N MET A 413 -11.67 -26.49 7.84
CA MET A 413 -11.02 -27.48 6.98
C MET A 413 -11.75 -27.62 5.64
N ASP A 414 -13.08 -27.73 5.69
CA ASP A 414 -13.94 -28.02 4.53
C ASP A 414 -14.13 -26.77 3.64
N ALA A 415 -14.30 -25.58 4.21
CA ALA A 415 -14.53 -24.32 3.49
C ALA A 415 -13.30 -23.41 3.37
N GLY A 416 -12.22 -23.70 4.09
CA GLY A 416 -11.05 -22.81 4.22
C GLY A 416 -9.74 -23.41 3.67
N PRO A 417 -8.76 -22.55 3.35
CA PRO A 417 -7.45 -22.98 2.84
C PRO A 417 -6.51 -23.49 3.94
N TYR A 418 -6.83 -23.23 5.21
CA TYR A 418 -5.97 -23.48 6.36
C TYR A 418 -5.71 -24.97 6.57
N ARG A 419 -4.44 -25.36 6.74
CA ARG A 419 -4.06 -26.75 7.04
C ARG A 419 -3.09 -26.87 8.22
N ALA A 420 -2.73 -25.76 8.86
CA ALA A 420 -1.99 -25.72 10.12
C ALA A 420 -2.73 -24.92 11.21
N VAL A 421 -2.56 -25.30 12.47
CA VAL A 421 -3.06 -24.57 13.65
C VAL A 421 -2.04 -24.56 14.80
N ASN A 422 -1.86 -23.40 15.43
CA ASN A 422 -1.01 -23.23 16.62
C ASN A 422 -1.70 -23.72 17.90
N LEU A 423 -0.95 -24.37 18.78
CA LEU A 423 -1.42 -24.94 20.04
C LEU A 423 -0.52 -24.50 21.21
N TYR A 424 -1.04 -23.65 22.09
CA TYR A 424 -0.32 -23.25 23.30
C TYR A 424 -0.37 -24.36 24.37
N ILE A 425 0.61 -25.26 24.35
CA ILE A 425 0.61 -26.47 25.18
C ILE A 425 1.02 -26.22 26.63
N GLY A 426 1.84 -25.20 26.92
CA GLY A 426 2.25 -24.86 28.29
C GLY A 426 3.18 -23.65 28.39
N GLY A 427 3.91 -23.56 29.51
CA GLY A 427 4.85 -22.47 29.83
C GLY A 427 4.29 -21.43 30.82
N ALA A 428 5.18 -20.79 31.59
CA ALA A 428 4.84 -19.88 32.70
C ALA A 428 4.09 -18.59 32.29
N LEU A 429 4.16 -18.20 31.02
CA LEU A 429 3.48 -17.03 30.47
C LEU A 429 2.23 -17.36 29.66
N ARG A 430 1.93 -18.64 29.41
CA ARG A 430 0.73 -19.05 28.67
C ARG A 430 -0.52 -18.37 29.25
N PHE A 431 -1.19 -17.58 28.42
CA PHE A 431 -2.33 -16.77 28.86
C PHE A 431 -3.63 -17.56 28.92
N CYS A 432 -3.93 -18.33 27.86
CA CYS A 432 -5.12 -19.16 27.79
C CYS A 432 -4.93 -20.55 28.42
N THR A 433 -6.04 -21.11 28.90
CA THR A 433 -6.07 -22.36 29.66
C THR A 433 -5.87 -23.58 28.77
N ASN A 434 -6.43 -23.57 27.55
CA ASN A 434 -6.42 -24.67 26.60
C ASN A 434 -6.85 -26.01 27.24
N THR A 435 -7.85 -25.94 28.12
CA THR A 435 -8.47 -27.10 28.81
C THR A 435 -9.02 -28.17 27.85
N SER A 436 -9.28 -27.77 26.61
CA SER A 436 -9.81 -28.65 25.56
C SER A 436 -8.71 -29.41 24.78
N LEU A 437 -7.42 -29.17 25.04
CA LEU A 437 -6.32 -29.92 24.42
C LEU A 437 -6.10 -31.26 25.12
N THR A 438 -6.73 -32.32 24.58
CA THR A 438 -6.52 -33.71 25.02
C THR A 438 -5.90 -34.53 23.90
N ALA A 439 -5.13 -35.57 24.24
CA ALA A 439 -4.47 -36.43 23.24
C ALA A 439 -5.46 -36.99 22.19
N GLN A 440 -6.64 -37.42 22.64
CA GLN A 440 -7.74 -37.89 21.79
C GLN A 440 -8.20 -36.84 20.77
N ARG A 441 -8.32 -35.56 21.16
CA ARG A 441 -8.72 -34.48 20.25
C ARG A 441 -7.60 -34.09 19.29
N LEU A 442 -6.34 -34.12 19.73
CA LEU A 442 -5.20 -33.86 18.85
C LEU A 442 -5.04 -34.97 17.79
N GLU A 443 -5.26 -36.23 18.17
CA GLU A 443 -5.35 -37.36 17.24
C GLU A 443 -6.53 -37.19 16.26
N ALA A 444 -7.72 -36.83 16.75
CA ALA A 444 -8.89 -36.58 15.90
C ALA A 444 -8.67 -35.44 14.89
N LEU A 445 -7.92 -34.39 15.26
CA LEU A 445 -7.57 -33.29 14.35
C LEU A 445 -6.48 -33.70 13.34
N ALA A 446 -5.48 -34.46 13.75
CA ALA A 446 -4.46 -35.00 12.85
C ALA A 446 -5.06 -35.98 11.80
N LEU A 447 -6.08 -36.74 12.19
CA LEU A 447 -6.88 -37.60 11.31
C LEU A 447 -7.80 -36.81 10.37
N GLN A 448 -8.30 -35.64 10.79
CA GLN A 448 -9.00 -34.68 9.89
C GLN A 448 -8.07 -34.01 8.87
N GLY A 449 -6.75 -34.11 9.06
CA GLY A 449 -5.74 -33.55 8.16
C GLY A 449 -5.04 -32.28 8.66
N TRP A 450 -5.34 -31.82 9.89
CA TRP A 450 -4.63 -30.70 10.49
C TRP A 450 -3.16 -31.04 10.75
N THR A 451 -2.29 -30.10 10.42
CA THR A 451 -0.92 -30.05 10.95
C THR A 451 -0.93 -29.20 12.22
N LEU A 452 -0.27 -29.65 13.28
CA LEU A 452 -0.28 -28.98 14.57
C LEU A 452 1.08 -28.31 14.80
N ILE A 453 1.07 -27.10 15.35
CA ILE A 453 2.29 -26.35 15.76
C ILE A 453 2.25 -26.27 17.29
N PRO A 454 2.97 -27.13 18.03
CA PRO A 454 2.98 -27.12 19.49
C PRO A 454 3.92 -26.03 20.02
N THR A 455 3.37 -25.08 20.77
CA THR A 455 4.07 -23.87 21.21
C THR A 455 4.10 -23.74 22.73
N TRP A 456 5.26 -23.40 23.27
CA TRP A 456 5.54 -23.28 24.70
C TRP A 456 5.91 -21.84 25.07
N VAL A 457 5.13 -21.22 25.96
CA VAL A 457 5.26 -19.80 26.33
C VAL A 457 5.92 -19.66 27.69
N GLY A 458 7.24 -19.88 27.73
CA GLY A 458 8.03 -19.86 28.95
C GLY A 458 8.50 -18.46 29.39
N PRO A 459 9.51 -18.39 30.29
CA PRO A 459 10.21 -17.17 30.63
C PRO A 459 10.75 -16.42 29.40
N GLN A 460 10.72 -15.08 29.44
CA GLN A 460 11.16 -14.23 28.33
C GLN A 460 12.56 -13.65 28.55
N ALA A 461 13.10 -12.93 27.57
CA ALA A 461 14.43 -12.33 27.68
C ALA A 461 14.54 -11.37 28.90
N PRO A 462 15.72 -11.27 29.55
CA PRO A 462 15.87 -10.51 30.81
C PRO A 462 15.53 -9.02 30.69
N CYS A 463 15.78 -8.41 29.53
CA CYS A 463 15.49 -7.01 29.20
C CYS A 463 13.98 -6.68 29.13
N THR A 464 13.11 -7.69 28.99
CA THR A 464 11.66 -7.48 28.86
C THR A 464 10.99 -7.09 30.18
N SER A 465 9.72 -6.66 30.12
CA SER A 465 8.88 -6.36 31.30
C SER A 465 7.94 -7.51 31.71
N PHE A 466 8.14 -8.74 31.22
CA PHE A 466 7.23 -9.86 31.49
C PHE A 466 7.33 -10.41 32.93
N ARG A 467 6.23 -10.98 33.43
CA ARG A 467 6.12 -11.54 34.80
C ARG A 467 7.02 -12.75 35.08
N SER A 468 7.57 -13.37 34.03
CA SER A 468 8.50 -14.49 34.10
C SER A 468 9.57 -14.28 33.03
N ARG A 469 10.84 -14.33 33.43
CA ARG A 469 12.00 -14.00 32.61
C ARG A 469 13.15 -14.93 32.95
N PHE A 470 14.01 -15.18 31.97
CA PHE A 470 15.30 -15.82 32.22
C PHE A 470 16.17 -14.94 33.13
N ASP A 471 17.09 -15.57 33.83
CA ASP A 471 18.16 -14.88 34.55
C ASP A 471 19.10 -14.16 33.56
N ALA A 472 19.68 -13.04 33.97
CA ALA A 472 20.65 -12.32 33.15
C ALA A 472 22.02 -13.05 33.05
N ASN A 473 22.28 -14.02 33.92
CA ASN A 473 23.46 -14.88 33.85
C ASN A 473 23.27 -15.99 32.80
N PRO A 474 24.10 -16.06 31.73
CA PRO A 474 23.92 -17.05 30.67
C PRO A 474 23.97 -18.52 31.10
N ALA A 475 24.71 -18.86 32.17
CA ALA A 475 24.75 -20.22 32.69
C ALA A 475 23.46 -20.59 33.44
N THR A 476 22.88 -19.65 34.18
CA THR A 476 21.57 -19.81 34.80
C THR A 476 20.48 -19.89 33.73
N ALA A 477 20.48 -18.96 32.76
CA ALA A 477 19.54 -18.96 31.63
C ALA A 477 19.59 -20.26 30.82
N PHE A 478 20.78 -20.81 30.55
CA PHE A 478 20.93 -22.10 29.88
C PHE A 478 20.30 -23.26 30.66
N SER A 479 20.47 -23.30 31.98
CA SER A 479 19.84 -24.34 32.82
C SER A 479 18.32 -24.18 32.93
N GLN A 480 17.82 -22.94 32.95
CA GLN A 480 16.38 -22.63 32.88
C GLN A 480 15.79 -23.03 31.52
N GLY A 481 16.43 -22.67 30.40
CA GLY A 481 15.96 -23.01 29.05
C GLY A 481 15.91 -24.52 28.81
N ARG A 482 16.87 -25.26 29.38
CA ARG A 482 16.81 -26.73 29.45
C ARG A 482 15.60 -27.24 30.24
N ALA A 483 15.36 -26.72 31.44
CA ALA A 483 14.23 -27.13 32.27
C ALA A 483 12.87 -26.83 31.60
N GLU A 484 12.75 -25.73 30.85
CA GLU A 484 11.57 -25.44 30.03
C GLU A 484 11.40 -26.42 28.87
N ALA A 485 12.47 -26.75 28.14
CA ALA A 485 12.43 -27.75 27.07
C ALA A 485 12.08 -29.16 27.60
N GLU A 486 12.60 -29.54 28.77
CA GLU A 486 12.31 -30.80 29.44
C GLU A 486 10.84 -30.88 29.91
N GLN A 487 10.25 -29.77 30.39
CA GLN A 487 8.82 -29.66 30.70
C GLN A 487 7.94 -29.70 29.44
N ALA A 488 8.31 -28.95 28.39
CA ALA A 488 7.58 -28.90 27.13
C ALA A 488 7.50 -30.29 26.49
N LEU A 489 8.58 -31.06 26.55
CA LEU A 489 8.63 -32.43 26.08
C LEU A 489 7.70 -33.36 26.88
N GLN A 490 7.69 -33.28 28.21
CA GLN A 490 6.77 -34.07 29.05
C GLN A 490 5.30 -33.78 28.74
N VAL A 491 4.94 -32.51 28.53
CA VAL A 491 3.58 -32.14 28.12
C VAL A 491 3.27 -32.66 26.71
N ALA A 492 4.20 -32.52 25.76
CA ALA A 492 4.02 -33.08 24.41
C ALA A 492 3.85 -34.61 24.43
N GLN A 493 4.53 -35.34 25.32
CA GLN A 493 4.36 -36.77 25.49
C GLN A 493 2.97 -37.13 26.05
N THR A 494 2.51 -36.46 27.10
CA THR A 494 1.16 -36.72 27.67
C THR A 494 0.02 -36.31 26.74
N MET A 495 0.26 -35.35 25.85
CA MET A 495 -0.67 -34.94 24.78
C MET A 495 -0.58 -35.79 23.50
N GLY A 496 0.30 -36.80 23.44
CA GLY A 496 0.47 -37.63 22.24
C GLY A 496 1.11 -36.89 21.04
N LEU A 497 1.76 -35.75 21.27
CA LEU A 497 2.50 -34.98 20.26
C LEU A 497 3.96 -35.46 20.10
N ALA A 498 4.49 -36.20 21.07
CA ALA A 498 5.82 -36.79 21.06
C ALA A 498 5.77 -38.29 21.38
N GLU A 499 6.80 -39.04 20.99
CA GLU A 499 6.95 -40.45 21.36
C GLU A 499 7.38 -40.62 22.83
N ALA A 500 7.21 -41.82 23.39
CA ALA A 500 7.65 -42.13 24.77
C ALA A 500 9.17 -41.93 24.99
N GLY A 501 9.98 -42.01 23.93
CA GLY A 501 11.42 -41.67 23.95
C GLY A 501 11.74 -40.19 23.68
N GLY A 502 10.72 -39.33 23.52
CA GLY A 502 10.85 -37.90 23.22
C GLY A 502 11.08 -37.56 21.74
N ALA A 503 11.21 -38.57 20.88
CA ALA A 503 11.39 -38.42 19.44
C ALA A 503 10.09 -38.06 18.71
N GLY A 504 10.22 -37.78 17.40
CA GLY A 504 9.07 -37.59 16.50
C GLY A 504 8.28 -36.31 16.73
N THR A 505 8.87 -35.24 17.27
CA THR A 505 8.15 -33.97 17.48
C THR A 505 9.01 -32.75 17.14
N VAL A 506 8.37 -31.61 16.95
CA VAL A 506 9.01 -30.28 16.94
C VAL A 506 8.17 -29.40 17.86
N LEU A 507 8.81 -28.83 18.88
CA LEU A 507 8.19 -27.89 19.81
C LEU A 507 8.77 -26.51 19.56
N TYR A 508 7.90 -25.52 19.45
CA TYR A 508 8.26 -24.14 19.21
C TYR A 508 8.29 -23.39 20.55
N TYR A 509 9.34 -22.63 20.78
CA TYR A 509 9.44 -21.78 21.97
C TYR A 509 8.97 -20.38 21.60
N ASP A 510 8.00 -19.86 22.33
CA ASP A 510 7.45 -18.52 22.14
C ASP A 510 8.35 -17.52 22.90
N LEU A 511 9.34 -16.97 22.19
CA LEU A 511 10.28 -15.98 22.72
C LEU A 511 10.07 -14.65 21.98
N GLU A 512 9.58 -13.66 22.72
CA GLU A 512 9.40 -12.28 22.30
C GLU A 512 10.75 -11.61 21.98
N ALA A 513 10.70 -10.57 21.14
CA ALA A 513 11.90 -9.90 20.64
C ALA A 513 12.83 -9.40 21.77
N TYR A 514 14.12 -9.72 21.64
CA TYR A 514 15.18 -9.19 22.49
C TYR A 514 16.11 -8.30 21.67
N ASP A 515 16.70 -7.30 22.33
CA ASP A 515 17.51 -6.22 21.75
C ASP A 515 18.98 -6.62 21.48
N GLY A 516 19.45 -7.69 22.12
CA GLY A 516 20.75 -8.31 21.82
C GLY A 516 21.92 -7.86 22.70
N GLU A 517 21.65 -7.15 23.80
CA GLU A 517 22.62 -6.82 24.86
C GLU A 517 22.79 -7.95 25.90
#